data_AF-A0A931WQD3-F1
#
_entry.id   AF-A0A931WQD3-F1
#
_cell.length_a   1.000
_cell.length_b   1.000
_cell.length_c   1.000
_cell.angle_alpha   90.00
_cell.angle_beta   90.00
_cell.angle_gamma   90.00
#
_symmetry.space_group_name_H-M   'P 1'
#
loop_
_entity.id
_entity.type
_entity.pdbx_description
1 polymer ?
#
loop_
_entity_poly.entity_id
_entity_poly.type
_entity_poly.pdbx_seq_one_letter_code
_entity_poly.pdbx_strand_id
1 'polypeptide(L)'
;MALVVWLAGQGAAMAAQPSVFRGVVVADSPLGVRVISVEEASQAQLADLRPDDILVRVRDADIRSIDEFAVVSGALRGRAVAVPVLVFRNGTPRELTLHLYSYPVLQTWGLEVVPDHDLRFAEPRVGLDYWSRLGRGFEGAGKPAEALEAYLNGLHNVPTDTATALHVSRLFVSLSRQRLADGSLTDGIADLRQALQVLERLFDHPLTDEQLRDVRAQLRETLQGLRQTRVPAPSI
;
A
#
# COMPACT_ATOMS: atom_id res chain seq x y z
N MET A 1 0.73 -15.22 2.08
CA MET A 1 -0.57 -14.55 2.30
C MET A 1 -0.25 -13.14 2.77
N ALA A 2 -0.30 -12.17 1.87
CA ALA A 2 0.02 -10.79 2.20
C ALA A 2 -1.17 -10.12 2.90
N LEU A 3 -0.88 -9.33 3.94
CA LEU A 3 -1.87 -8.58 4.69
C LEU A 3 -1.92 -7.16 4.11
N VAL A 4 -3.01 -6.83 3.44
CA VAL A 4 -3.30 -5.45 3.03
C VAL A 4 -3.57 -4.65 4.30
N VAL A 5 -2.80 -3.58 4.51
CA VAL A 5 -3.00 -2.70 5.66
C VAL A 5 -4.23 -1.84 5.41
N TRP A 6 -5.36 -2.22 6.01
CA TRP A 6 -6.54 -1.35 6.11
C TRP A 6 -6.49 -0.63 7.45
N LEU A 7 -6.17 0.66 7.43
CA LEU A 7 -6.34 1.52 8.59
C LEU A 7 -7.81 1.94 8.63
N ALA A 8 -8.64 1.05 9.17
CA ALA A 8 -10.05 1.33 9.36
C ALA A 8 -10.23 2.42 10.44
N GLY A 9 -10.29 3.68 10.02
CA GLY A 9 -11.07 4.69 10.69
C GLY A 9 -12.55 4.41 10.44
N GLN A 10 -13.26 3.88 11.44
CA GLN A 10 -14.71 3.74 11.38
C GLN A 10 -15.34 5.12 11.16
N GLY A 11 -16.02 5.33 10.02
CA GLY A 11 -16.99 6.42 9.89
C GLY A 11 -16.84 7.39 8.72
N ALA A 12 -15.99 7.13 7.72
CA ALA A 12 -16.15 7.77 6.41
C ALA A 12 -16.87 6.79 5.49
N ALA A 13 -17.94 7.24 4.84
CA ALA A 13 -18.72 6.49 3.86
C ALA A 13 -17.83 5.67 2.92
N MET A 14 -18.35 4.57 2.36
CA MET A 14 -17.76 3.88 1.20
C MET A 14 -17.46 4.88 0.07
N ALA A 15 -16.37 5.63 0.17
CA ALA A 15 -15.78 6.37 -0.91
C ALA A 15 -15.47 5.28 -1.92
N ALA A 16 -16.15 5.31 -3.07
CA ALA A 16 -16.02 4.30 -4.10
C ALA A 16 -14.53 4.15 -4.41
N GLN A 17 -13.91 3.08 -3.93
CA GLN A 17 -12.47 2.95 -4.09
C GLN A 17 -12.14 3.06 -5.58
N PRO A 18 -11.02 3.72 -5.93
CA PRO A 18 -10.66 3.91 -7.33
C PRO A 18 -10.60 2.56 -8.05
N SER A 19 -10.90 2.57 -9.36
CA SER A 19 -10.66 1.37 -10.17
C SER A 19 -9.15 1.09 -10.23
N VAL A 20 -8.76 -0.18 -10.26
CA VAL A 20 -7.37 -0.61 -10.56
C VAL A 20 -6.89 -0.13 -11.94
N PHE A 21 -7.82 0.31 -12.80
CA PHE A 21 -7.56 0.93 -14.10
C PHE A 21 -7.62 2.47 -14.05
N ARG A 22 -7.52 3.09 -12.87
CA ARG A 22 -7.46 4.55 -12.75
C ARG A 22 -6.29 5.11 -13.58
N GLY A 23 -6.54 6.21 -14.29
CA GLY A 23 -5.54 6.83 -15.17
C GLY A 23 -5.31 6.10 -16.49
N VAL A 24 -6.09 5.05 -16.81
CA VAL A 24 -5.99 4.32 -18.07
C VAL A 24 -7.15 4.69 -18.99
N VAL A 25 -6.84 5.09 -20.22
CA VAL A 25 -7.82 5.31 -21.29
C VAL A 25 -7.70 4.17 -22.28
N VAL A 26 -8.84 3.63 -22.70
CA VAL A 26 -8.90 2.47 -23.60
C VAL A 26 -9.87 2.69 -24.76
N ALA A 27 -9.69 1.90 -25.83
CA ALA A 27 -10.58 1.83 -26.98
C ALA A 27 -10.72 0.39 -27.48
N ASP A 28 -11.76 0.12 -28.27
CA ASP A 28 -11.95 -1.19 -28.91
C ASP A 28 -10.80 -1.55 -29.87
N SER A 29 -10.52 -2.84 -29.97
CA SER A 29 -9.59 -3.45 -30.92
C SER A 29 -10.11 -4.81 -31.39
N PRO A 30 -9.76 -5.28 -32.60
CA PRO A 30 -10.21 -6.59 -33.08
C PRO A 30 -9.84 -7.79 -32.20
N LEU A 31 -8.80 -7.66 -31.36
CA LEU A 31 -8.31 -8.72 -30.48
C LEU A 31 -8.74 -8.58 -29.02
N GLY A 32 -9.31 -7.43 -28.63
CA GLY A 32 -9.56 -7.07 -27.23
C GLY A 32 -9.66 -5.56 -27.06
N VAL A 33 -9.14 -5.03 -25.97
CA VAL A 33 -9.23 -3.60 -25.65
C VAL A 33 -7.85 -2.96 -25.69
N ARG A 34 -7.64 -2.00 -26.59
CA ARG A 34 -6.36 -1.29 -26.72
C ARG A 34 -6.25 -0.20 -25.67
N VAL A 35 -5.11 -0.13 -25.00
CA VAL A 35 -4.71 0.99 -24.15
C VAL A 35 -4.30 2.17 -25.03
N ILE A 36 -5.00 3.29 -24.92
CA ILE A 36 -4.74 4.52 -25.67
C ILE A 36 -3.74 5.40 -24.92
N SER A 37 -3.94 5.56 -23.62
CA SER A 37 -3.04 6.31 -22.77
C SER A 37 -3.03 5.77 -21.35
N VAL A 38 -1.91 6.01 -20.69
CA VAL A 38 -1.70 5.73 -19.28
C VAL A 38 -1.16 7.00 -18.66
N GLU A 39 -1.82 7.48 -17.61
CA GLU A 39 -1.43 8.67 -16.86
C GLU A 39 -0.01 8.51 -16.31
N GLU A 40 0.80 9.56 -16.44
CA GLU A 40 2.18 9.57 -15.98
C GLU A 40 2.25 9.42 -14.45
N ALA A 41 3.21 8.63 -13.96
CA ALA A 41 3.39 8.27 -12.57
C ALA A 41 2.20 7.55 -11.89
N SER A 42 1.18 7.13 -12.66
CA SER A 42 0.06 6.33 -12.17
C SER A 42 0.49 4.91 -11.80
N GLN A 43 -0.31 4.22 -10.97
CA GLN A 43 -0.03 2.83 -10.62
C GLN A 43 -0.08 1.89 -11.83
N ALA A 44 -0.91 2.20 -12.83
CA ALA A 44 -0.94 1.44 -14.08
C ALA A 44 0.38 1.57 -14.84
N GLN A 45 0.97 2.78 -14.91
CA GLN A 45 2.28 2.97 -15.54
C GLN A 45 3.39 2.25 -14.77
N LEU A 46 3.36 2.32 -13.43
CA LEU A 46 4.35 1.65 -12.57
C LEU A 46 4.25 0.12 -12.64
N ALA A 47 3.07 -0.42 -12.93
CA ALA A 47 2.83 -1.83 -13.24
C ALA A 47 3.25 -2.22 -14.68
N ASP A 48 3.96 -1.34 -15.39
CA ASP A 48 4.41 -1.48 -16.78
C ASP A 48 3.28 -1.61 -17.81
N LEU A 49 2.07 -1.09 -17.54
CA LEU A 49 1.05 -0.94 -18.58
C LEU A 49 1.45 0.22 -19.50
N ARG A 50 1.34 0.03 -20.82
CA ARG A 50 1.79 1.02 -21.81
C ARG A 50 0.71 1.31 -22.85
N PRO A 51 0.74 2.49 -23.49
CA PRO A 51 0.01 2.72 -24.72
C PRO A 51 0.28 1.61 -25.76
N ASP A 52 -0.73 1.32 -26.57
CA ASP A 52 -0.77 0.24 -27.58
C ASP A 52 -0.77 -1.21 -27.06
N ASP A 53 -0.71 -1.43 -25.74
CA ASP A 53 -1.03 -2.74 -25.18
C ASP A 53 -2.48 -3.11 -25.52
N ILE A 54 -2.70 -4.37 -25.92
CA ILE A 54 -4.05 -4.91 -26.13
C ILE A 54 -4.39 -5.81 -24.95
N LEU A 55 -5.27 -5.33 -24.07
CA LEU A 55 -5.82 -6.07 -22.94
C LEU A 55 -6.81 -7.12 -23.43
N VAL A 56 -6.50 -8.38 -23.16
CA VAL A 56 -7.30 -9.53 -23.61
C VAL A 56 -7.85 -10.36 -22.46
N ARG A 57 -7.35 -10.16 -21.24
CA ARG A 57 -7.85 -10.85 -20.05
C ARG A 57 -7.64 -10.01 -18.80
N VAL A 58 -8.64 -10.01 -17.93
CA VAL A 58 -8.59 -9.40 -16.60
C VAL A 58 -9.00 -10.46 -15.58
N ARG A 59 -8.06 -10.84 -14.72
CA ARG A 59 -8.18 -12.03 -13.86
C ARG A 59 -8.49 -13.28 -14.71
N ASP A 60 -9.69 -13.83 -14.55
CA ASP A 60 -10.15 -15.04 -15.22
C ASP A 60 -11.14 -14.72 -16.37
N ALA A 61 -11.42 -13.42 -16.61
CA ALA A 61 -12.37 -12.97 -17.62
C ALA A 61 -11.64 -12.56 -18.90
N ASP A 62 -11.95 -13.22 -20.01
CA ASP A 62 -11.55 -12.78 -21.35
C ASP A 62 -12.23 -11.44 -21.68
N ILE A 63 -11.47 -10.54 -22.30
CA ILE A 63 -11.93 -9.20 -22.70
C ILE A 63 -11.79 -9.08 -24.21
N ARG A 64 -12.93 -9.02 -24.91
CA ARG A 64 -13.01 -8.93 -26.38
C ARG A 64 -13.57 -7.59 -26.86
N SER A 65 -14.20 -6.83 -25.97
CA SER A 65 -14.76 -5.52 -26.27
C SER A 65 -14.67 -4.56 -25.08
N ILE A 66 -14.85 -3.27 -25.37
CA ILE A 66 -14.89 -2.21 -24.37
C ILE A 66 -16.07 -2.36 -23.41
N ASP A 67 -17.19 -2.92 -23.87
CA ASP A 67 -18.37 -3.18 -23.03
C ASP A 67 -18.07 -4.28 -21.99
N GLU A 68 -17.43 -5.37 -22.41
CA GLU A 68 -16.97 -6.43 -21.50
C GLU A 68 -15.95 -5.87 -20.50
N PHE A 69 -15.00 -5.05 -20.98
CA PHE A 69 -14.05 -4.36 -20.11
C PHE A 69 -14.76 -3.46 -19.09
N ALA A 70 -15.75 -2.68 -19.51
CA ALA A 70 -16.50 -1.79 -18.62
C ALA A 70 -17.23 -2.56 -17.52
N VAL A 71 -17.86 -3.69 -17.86
CA VAL A 71 -18.52 -4.58 -16.89
C VAL A 71 -17.50 -5.15 -15.89
N VAL A 72 -16.39 -5.71 -16.39
CA VAL A 72 -15.37 -6.34 -15.53
C VAL A 72 -14.67 -5.29 -14.65
N SER A 73 -14.25 -4.16 -15.20
CA SER A 73 -13.64 -3.05 -14.47
C SER A 73 -14.60 -2.48 -13.41
N GLY A 74 -15.89 -2.35 -13.75
CA GLY A 74 -16.93 -1.92 -12.83
C GLY A 74 -17.11 -2.88 -11.66
N ALA A 75 -17.11 -4.20 -11.92
CA ALA A 75 -17.24 -5.23 -10.89
C ALA A 75 -16.04 -5.31 -9.92
N LEU A 76 -14.86 -4.84 -10.33
CA LEU A 76 -13.64 -4.81 -9.52
C LEU A 76 -13.54 -3.58 -8.61
N ARG A 77 -14.22 -2.48 -8.95
CA ARG A 77 -14.18 -1.23 -8.19
C ARG A 77 -14.60 -1.45 -6.74
N GLY A 78 -13.77 -1.02 -5.78
CA GLY A 78 -14.04 -1.23 -4.35
C GLY A 78 -13.89 -2.66 -3.84
N ARG A 79 -13.51 -3.61 -4.71
CA ARG A 79 -13.43 -5.03 -4.37
C ARG A 79 -12.06 -5.65 -4.66
N ALA A 80 -11.24 -5.00 -5.46
CA ALA A 80 -9.91 -5.45 -5.79
C ALA A 80 -8.91 -4.30 -5.68
N VAL A 81 -7.81 -4.55 -4.98
CA VAL A 81 -6.66 -3.66 -4.86
C VAL A 81 -5.49 -4.12 -5.74
N ALA A 82 -5.54 -5.34 -6.25
CA ALA A 82 -4.61 -5.89 -7.23
C ALA A 82 -5.33 -6.85 -8.18
N VAL A 83 -5.00 -6.81 -9.47
CA VAL A 83 -5.62 -7.64 -10.51
C VAL A 83 -4.58 -8.03 -11.54
N PRO A 84 -4.38 -9.35 -11.78
CA PRO A 84 -3.55 -9.80 -12.89
C PRO A 84 -4.28 -9.54 -14.20
N VAL A 85 -3.53 -9.12 -15.22
CA VAL A 85 -4.03 -8.86 -16.57
C VAL A 85 -3.11 -9.51 -17.59
N LEU A 86 -3.71 -9.99 -18.70
CA LEU A 86 -2.95 -10.43 -19.86
C LEU A 86 -3.10 -9.38 -20.95
N VAL A 87 -1.96 -8.88 -21.43
CA VAL A 87 -1.89 -7.94 -22.55
C VAL A 87 -1.06 -8.52 -23.69
N PHE A 88 -1.36 -8.15 -24.92
CA PHE A 88 -0.46 -8.30 -26.04
C PHE A 88 0.28 -7.00 -26.29
N ARG A 89 1.62 -7.04 -26.23
CA ARG A 89 2.49 -5.93 -26.59
C ARG A 89 3.24 -6.31 -27.85
N ASN A 90 2.98 -5.61 -28.95
CA ASN A 90 3.58 -5.89 -30.25
C ASN A 90 3.42 -7.36 -30.66
N GLY A 91 2.25 -7.96 -30.38
CA GLY A 91 1.94 -9.35 -30.69
C GLY A 91 2.46 -10.39 -29.69
N THR A 92 3.23 -9.99 -28.68
CA THR A 92 3.75 -10.91 -27.64
C THR A 92 2.90 -10.82 -26.37
N PRO A 93 2.43 -11.94 -25.80
CA PRO A 93 1.67 -11.94 -24.56
C PRO A 93 2.55 -11.55 -23.36
N ARG A 94 2.00 -10.74 -22.45
CA ARG A 94 2.63 -10.31 -21.20
C ARG A 94 1.60 -10.34 -20.08
N GLU A 95 1.96 -10.98 -18.97
CA GLU A 95 1.19 -10.91 -17.74
C GLU A 95 1.69 -9.74 -16.90
N LEU A 96 0.78 -8.84 -16.55
CA LEU A 96 1.03 -7.71 -15.66
C LEU A 96 0.12 -7.85 -14.42
N THR A 97 0.50 -7.21 -13.31
CA THR A 97 -0.38 -7.09 -12.15
C THR A 97 -0.63 -5.61 -11.89
N LEU A 98 -1.84 -5.16 -12.18
CA LEU A 98 -2.25 -3.79 -11.86
C LEU A 98 -2.65 -3.74 -10.39
N HIS A 99 -2.23 -2.71 -9.66
CA HIS A 99 -2.58 -2.54 -8.25
C HIS A 99 -2.91 -1.08 -7.91
N LEU A 100 -3.66 -0.89 -6.83
CA LEU A 100 -3.90 0.41 -6.21
C LEU A 100 -2.82 0.78 -5.18
N TYR A 101 -1.89 -0.13 -4.91
CA TYR A 101 -0.82 0.12 -3.95
C TYR A 101 0.10 1.24 -4.40
N SER A 102 0.60 2.03 -3.47
CA SER A 102 1.74 2.91 -3.66
C SER A 102 2.98 2.09 -4.03
N TYR A 103 3.33 2.05 -5.32
CA TYR A 103 4.53 1.34 -5.77
C TYR A 103 5.82 1.81 -5.08
N PRO A 104 6.05 3.12 -4.85
CA PRO A 104 7.23 3.58 -4.09
C PRO A 104 7.31 2.94 -2.69
N VAL A 105 6.19 2.87 -1.98
CA VAL A 105 6.14 2.28 -0.63
C VAL A 105 6.30 0.76 -0.68
N LEU A 106 5.67 0.11 -1.66
CA LEU A 106 5.81 -1.34 -1.85
C LEU A 106 7.24 -1.73 -2.20
N GLN A 107 7.89 -1.01 -3.12
CA GLN A 107 9.25 -1.33 -3.52
C GLN A 107 10.26 -1.04 -2.41
N THR A 108 10.13 0.09 -1.72
CA THR A 108 11.10 0.47 -0.68
C THR A 108 10.84 -0.24 0.64
N TRP A 109 9.60 -0.32 1.11
CA TRP A 109 9.27 -0.86 2.43
C TRP A 109 8.56 -2.22 2.39
N GLY A 110 8.13 -2.68 1.22
CA GLY A 110 7.40 -3.94 1.07
C GLY A 110 5.96 -3.87 1.58
N LEU A 111 5.46 -2.68 1.90
CA LEU A 111 4.12 -2.51 2.45
C LEU A 111 3.10 -2.36 1.32
N GLU A 112 2.04 -3.17 1.38
CA GLU A 112 0.88 -3.06 0.51
C GLU A 112 -0.07 -1.97 1.03
N VAL A 113 0.21 -0.72 0.65
CA VAL A 113 -0.53 0.48 1.08
C VAL A 113 -1.27 1.08 -0.08
N VAL A 114 -2.59 1.23 0.03
CA VAL A 114 -3.38 2.03 -0.91
C VAL A 114 -3.47 3.45 -0.34
N PRO A 115 -2.90 4.47 -1.01
CA PRO A 115 -3.03 5.84 -0.53
C PRO A 115 -4.49 6.31 -0.71
N ASP A 116 -5.08 6.87 0.33
CA ASP A 116 -6.41 7.48 0.30
C ASP A 116 -6.50 8.59 -0.77
N HIS A 117 -5.37 9.26 -0.97
CA HIS A 117 -5.21 10.26 -1.99
C HIS A 117 -3.93 9.96 -2.80
N ASP A 118 -4.09 9.60 -4.07
CA ASP A 118 -2.98 9.55 -5.05
C ASP A 118 -2.58 10.99 -5.43
N LEU A 119 -2.17 11.76 -4.42
CA LEU A 119 -1.71 13.13 -4.51
C LEU A 119 -0.19 13.13 -4.61
N ARG A 120 0.29 13.36 -5.83
CA ARG A 120 1.69 13.63 -6.12
C ARG A 120 1.93 15.12 -6.04
N PHE A 121 2.79 15.55 -5.13
CA PHE A 121 3.24 16.93 -5.10
C PHE A 121 4.28 17.15 -6.20
N ALA A 122 4.23 18.31 -6.87
CA ALA A 122 5.23 18.68 -7.86
C ALA A 122 6.65 18.68 -7.25
N GLU A 123 6.77 19.11 -5.99
CA GLU A 123 7.98 18.96 -5.19
C GLU A 123 7.76 17.89 -4.10
N PRO A 124 8.39 16.71 -4.20
CA PRO A 124 8.15 15.59 -3.28
C PRO A 124 8.36 15.93 -1.80
N ARG A 125 9.36 16.78 -1.50
CA ARG A 125 9.66 17.20 -0.11
C ARG A 125 8.54 18.06 0.49
N VAL A 126 7.88 18.89 -0.31
CA VAL A 126 6.71 19.65 0.16
C VAL A 126 5.58 18.70 0.55
N GLY A 127 5.38 17.63 -0.22
CA GLY A 127 4.43 16.57 0.12
C GLY A 127 4.80 15.85 1.42
N LEU A 128 6.06 15.45 1.57
CA LEU A 128 6.58 14.84 2.80
C LEU A 128 6.33 15.74 4.02
N ASP A 129 6.69 17.03 3.94
CA ASP A 129 6.54 17.98 5.04
C ASP A 129 5.07 18.19 5.42
N TYR A 130 4.19 18.31 4.43
CA TYR A 130 2.75 18.42 4.63
C TYR A 130 2.20 17.22 5.41
N TRP A 131 2.49 16.01 4.91
CA TRP A 131 2.00 14.76 5.47
C TRP A 131 2.59 14.47 6.85
N SER A 132 3.90 14.69 7.04
CA SER A 132 4.56 14.51 8.33
C SER A 132 4.05 15.49 9.39
N ARG A 133 3.70 16.72 9.00
CA ARG A 133 3.04 17.67 9.92
C ARG A 133 1.65 17.18 10.34
N LEU A 134 0.87 16.65 9.39
CA LEU A 134 -0.44 16.09 9.68
C LEU A 134 -0.33 14.85 10.59
N GLY A 135 0.63 13.96 10.32
CA GLY A 135 0.93 12.78 11.13
C GLY A 135 1.23 13.14 12.59
N ARG A 136 2.12 14.12 12.82
CA ARG A 136 2.39 14.64 14.18
C ARG A 136 1.14 15.21 14.85
N GLY A 137 0.28 15.89 14.08
CA GLY A 137 -0.99 16.42 14.58
C GLY A 137 -1.92 15.31 15.08
N PHE A 138 -2.05 14.22 14.32
CA PHE A 138 -2.83 13.06 14.70
C PHE A 138 -2.23 12.30 15.90
N GLU A 139 -0.90 12.13 15.96
CA GLU A 139 -0.23 11.56 17.14
C GLU A 139 -0.55 12.37 18.41
N GLY A 140 -0.44 13.69 18.34
CA GLY A 140 -0.77 14.59 19.45
C GLY A 140 -2.25 14.53 19.86
N ALA A 141 -3.14 14.16 18.94
CA ALA A 141 -4.56 13.97 19.19
C ALA A 141 -4.93 12.55 19.65
N GLY A 142 -3.95 11.65 19.84
CA GLY A 142 -4.20 10.26 20.22
C GLY A 142 -4.84 9.42 19.10
N LYS A 143 -4.57 9.76 17.83
CA LYS A 143 -5.13 9.15 16.63
C LYS A 143 -4.07 8.39 15.83
N PRO A 144 -3.59 7.23 16.32
CA PRO A 144 -2.45 6.54 15.73
C PRO A 144 -2.72 5.96 14.33
N ALA A 145 -3.97 5.60 14.02
CA ALA A 145 -4.33 5.09 12.70
C ALA A 145 -4.24 6.19 11.64
N GLU A 146 -4.86 7.35 11.88
CA GLU A 146 -4.79 8.50 10.99
C GLU A 146 -3.36 9.06 10.89
N ALA A 147 -2.58 9.01 11.98
CA ALA A 147 -1.17 9.37 11.94
C ALA A 147 -0.37 8.44 11.02
N LEU A 148 -0.60 7.13 11.12
CA LEU A 148 0.10 6.14 10.30
C LEU A 148 -0.21 6.35 8.83
N GLU A 149 -1.48 6.58 8.50
CA GLU A 149 -1.92 6.90 7.15
C GLU A 149 -1.22 8.16 6.60
N ALA A 150 -1.15 9.23 7.39
CA ALA A 150 -0.46 10.45 6.99
C ALA A 150 1.03 10.18 6.71
N TYR A 151 1.75 9.47 7.59
CA TYR A 151 3.16 9.17 7.34
C TYR A 151 3.38 8.24 6.14
N LEU A 152 2.49 7.29 5.89
CA LEU A 152 2.54 6.45 4.68
C LEU A 152 2.33 7.26 3.41
N ASN A 153 1.46 8.29 3.43
CA ASN A 153 1.34 9.26 2.32
C ASN A 153 2.60 10.13 2.17
N GLY A 154 3.30 10.43 3.28
CA GLY A 154 4.63 11.03 3.26
C GLY A 154 5.64 10.15 2.51
N LEU A 155 5.70 8.86 2.85
CA LEU A 155 6.57 7.88 2.17
C LEU A 155 6.14 7.61 0.73
N HIS A 156 4.86 7.77 0.37
CA HIS A 156 4.44 7.74 -1.02
C HIS A 156 5.12 8.83 -1.86
N ASN A 157 5.37 10.00 -1.27
CA ASN A 157 6.05 11.12 -1.93
C ASN A 157 7.59 10.98 -1.87
N VAL A 158 8.15 10.65 -0.70
CA VAL A 158 9.59 10.45 -0.51
C VAL A 158 9.83 9.09 0.13
N PRO A 159 9.90 8.01 -0.67
CA PRO A 159 9.93 6.64 -0.15
C PRO A 159 11.19 6.32 0.64
N THR A 160 12.29 7.04 0.43
CA THR A 160 13.57 6.78 1.12
C THR A 160 13.74 7.56 2.43
N ASP A 161 12.71 8.26 2.91
CA ASP A 161 12.79 9.04 4.15
C ASP A 161 12.77 8.13 5.39
N THR A 162 13.97 7.86 5.94
CA THR A 162 14.16 6.93 7.06
C THR A 162 13.54 7.43 8.37
N ALA A 163 13.47 8.74 8.58
CA ALA A 163 12.83 9.33 9.76
C ALA A 163 11.33 9.04 9.76
N THR A 164 10.64 9.26 8.64
CA THR A 164 9.21 8.96 8.50
C THR A 164 8.94 7.46 8.59
N ALA A 165 9.79 6.61 8.01
CA ALA A 165 9.68 5.16 8.15
C ALA A 165 9.81 4.69 9.62
N LEU A 166 10.65 5.33 10.42
CA LEU A 166 10.73 5.05 11.86
C LEU A 166 9.44 5.42 12.61
N HIS A 167 8.74 6.49 12.21
CA HIS A 167 7.42 6.82 12.75
C HIS A 167 6.38 5.77 12.37
N VAL A 168 6.37 5.34 11.10
CA VAL A 168 5.49 4.27 10.59
C VAL A 168 5.65 2.98 11.40
N SER A 169 6.89 2.51 11.60
CA SER A 169 7.16 1.32 12.42
C SER A 169 6.68 1.48 13.87
N ARG A 170 6.96 2.62 14.50
CA ARG A 170 6.52 2.91 15.88
C ARG A 170 5.00 2.87 16.01
N LEU A 171 4.28 3.41 15.02
CA LEU A 171 2.82 3.42 14.99
C LEU A 171 2.23 2.02 14.80
N PHE A 172 2.83 1.17 13.97
CA PHE A 172 2.44 -0.24 13.90
C PHE A 172 2.59 -0.94 15.26
N VAL A 173 3.68 -0.72 16.00
CA VAL A 173 3.84 -1.28 17.36
C VAL A 173 2.77 -0.75 18.32
N SER A 174 2.45 0.54 18.23
CA SER A 174 1.41 1.18 19.04
C SER A 174 0.02 0.61 18.76
N LEU A 175 -0.37 0.52 17.48
CA LEU A 175 -1.65 -0.06 17.04
C LEU A 175 -1.75 -1.54 17.41
N SER A 176 -0.64 -2.28 17.28
CA SER A 176 -0.57 -3.68 17.70
C SER A 176 -0.97 -3.82 19.17
N ARG A 177 -0.39 -3.01 20.06
CA ARG A 177 -0.70 -3.07 21.49
C ARG A 177 -2.16 -2.78 21.78
N GLN A 178 -2.74 -1.78 21.12
CA GLN A 178 -4.16 -1.46 21.27
C GLN A 178 -5.02 -2.66 20.85
N ARG A 179 -4.78 -3.20 19.66
CA ARG A 179 -5.51 -4.37 19.13
C ARG A 179 -5.34 -5.62 19.98
N LEU A 180 -4.14 -5.88 20.49
CA LEU A 180 -3.89 -7.00 21.40
C LEU A 180 -4.60 -6.82 22.75
N ALA A 181 -4.61 -5.61 23.29
CA ALA A 181 -5.36 -5.30 24.52
C ALA A 181 -6.87 -5.46 24.32
N ASP A 182 -7.37 -5.13 23.14
CA ASP A 182 -8.77 -5.27 22.75
C ASP A 182 -9.13 -6.73 22.32
N GLY A 183 -8.18 -7.66 22.40
CA GLY A 183 -8.37 -9.07 22.07
C GLY A 183 -8.31 -9.41 20.58
N SER A 184 -8.04 -8.45 19.69
CA SER A 184 -7.77 -8.71 18.27
C SER A 184 -6.36 -9.23 18.04
N LEU A 185 -6.16 -10.52 18.33
CA LEU A 185 -4.86 -11.18 18.22
C LEU A 185 -4.31 -11.15 16.78
N THR A 186 -5.17 -11.45 15.80
CA THR A 186 -4.77 -11.51 14.39
C THR A 186 -4.27 -10.16 13.91
N ASP A 187 -5.03 -9.10 14.12
CA ASP A 187 -4.67 -7.74 13.67
C ASP A 187 -3.45 -7.22 14.43
N GLY A 188 -3.38 -7.49 15.73
CA GLY A 188 -2.23 -7.12 16.55
C GLY A 188 -0.93 -7.79 16.10
N ILE A 189 -0.95 -9.08 15.76
CA ILE A 189 0.22 -9.78 15.20
C ILE A 189 0.56 -9.27 13.80
N ALA A 190 -0.46 -8.96 13.01
CA ALA A 190 -0.30 -8.38 11.68
C ALA A 190 0.48 -7.08 11.72
N ASP A 191 0.14 -6.16 12.62
CA ASP A 191 0.87 -4.90 12.79
C ASP A 191 2.32 -5.12 13.24
N LEU A 192 2.60 -6.05 14.15
CA LEU A 192 3.99 -6.37 14.55
C LEU A 192 4.81 -6.88 13.36
N ARG A 193 4.19 -7.64 12.46
CA ARG A 193 4.86 -8.08 11.22
C ARG A 193 5.19 -6.90 10.32
N GLN A 194 4.27 -5.96 10.16
CA GLN A 194 4.51 -4.74 9.37
C GLN A 194 5.61 -3.88 10.00
N ALA A 195 5.61 -3.72 11.33
CA ALA A 195 6.69 -3.03 12.04
C ALA A 195 8.06 -3.69 11.79
N LEU A 196 8.17 -5.01 11.96
CA LEU A 196 9.41 -5.75 11.68
C LEU A 196 9.87 -5.59 10.25
N GLN A 197 8.94 -5.63 9.30
CA GLN A 197 9.25 -5.48 7.89
C GLN A 197 9.84 -4.11 7.56
N VAL A 198 9.30 -3.03 8.14
CA VAL A 198 9.89 -1.69 8.00
C VAL A 198 11.26 -1.61 8.67
N LEU A 199 11.39 -2.15 9.89
CA LEU A 199 12.66 -2.16 10.63
C LEU A 199 13.77 -2.94 9.91
N GLU A 200 13.45 -4.07 9.29
CA GLU A 200 14.37 -4.84 8.48
C GLU A 200 14.90 -4.01 7.30
N ARG A 201 13.99 -3.36 6.56
CA ARG A 201 14.35 -2.58 5.38
C ARG A 201 15.02 -1.25 5.68
N LEU A 202 14.88 -0.71 6.89
CA LEU A 202 15.62 0.48 7.31
C LEU A 202 17.15 0.29 7.21
N PHE A 203 17.64 -0.95 7.31
CA PHE A 203 19.08 -1.26 7.16
C PHE A 203 19.59 -1.16 5.71
N ASP A 204 18.69 -1.08 4.72
CA ASP A 204 19.05 -0.84 3.31
C ASP A 204 19.31 0.65 3.02
N HIS A 205 19.16 1.52 4.03
CA HIS A 205 19.28 2.96 3.92
C HIS A 205 20.35 3.54 4.87
N PRO A 206 20.91 4.72 4.57
CA PRO A 206 21.78 5.41 5.51
C PRO A 206 21.02 5.80 6.77
N LEU A 207 21.53 5.40 7.93
CA LEU A 207 20.98 5.69 9.25
C LEU A 207 21.97 6.51 10.07
N THR A 208 21.46 7.48 10.83
CA THR A 208 22.25 8.16 11.87
C THR A 208 22.37 7.30 13.12
N ASP A 209 23.31 7.63 14.01
CA ASP A 209 23.44 6.96 15.31
C ASP A 209 22.17 7.07 16.16
N GLU A 210 21.44 8.18 16.04
CA GLU A 210 20.15 8.36 16.69
C GLU A 210 19.11 7.40 16.13
N GLN A 211 19.00 7.31 14.81
CA GLN A 211 18.09 6.37 14.15
C GLN A 211 18.42 4.91 14.47
N LEU A 212 19.70 4.55 14.57
CA LEU A 212 20.12 3.20 15.00
C LEU A 212 19.70 2.90 16.45
N ARG A 213 19.79 3.88 17.35
CA ARG A 213 19.28 3.73 18.72
C ARG A 213 17.76 3.52 18.73
N ASP A 214 17.04 4.26 17.90
CA ASP A 214 15.59 4.12 17.73
C ASP A 214 15.20 2.75 17.18
N VAL A 215 15.86 2.27 16.11
CA VAL A 215 15.66 0.92 15.57
C VAL A 215 15.86 -0.12 16.66
N ARG A 216 16.94 -0.02 17.44
CA ARG A 216 17.21 -0.95 18.55
C ARG A 216 16.12 -0.92 19.62
N ALA A 217 15.60 0.26 19.96
CA ALA A 217 14.51 0.41 20.92
C ALA A 217 13.23 -0.24 20.40
N GLN A 218 12.84 0.04 19.15
CA GLN A 218 11.66 -0.52 18.52
C GLN A 218 11.75 -2.04 18.35
N LEU A 219 12.90 -2.60 17.96
CA LEU A 219 13.09 -4.05 17.86
C LEU A 219 12.86 -4.76 19.21
N ARG A 220 13.34 -4.17 20.31
CA ARG A 220 13.09 -4.72 21.66
C ARG A 220 11.60 -4.68 22.01
N GLU A 221 10.96 -3.58 21.67
CA GLU A 221 9.55 -3.34 21.92
C GLU A 221 8.67 -4.34 21.14
N THR A 222 8.94 -4.51 19.86
CA THR A 222 8.27 -5.48 18.98
C THR A 222 8.49 -6.92 19.48
N LEU A 223 9.71 -7.27 19.88
CA LEU A 223 10.01 -8.58 20.47
C LEU A 223 9.24 -8.82 21.78
N GLN A 224 9.11 -7.79 22.62
CA GLN A 224 8.31 -7.88 23.84
C GLN A 224 6.84 -8.12 23.52
N GLY A 225 6.27 -7.39 22.55
CA GLY A 225 4.89 -7.60 22.08
C GLY A 225 4.66 -9.03 21.60
N LEU A 226 5.57 -9.56 20.77
CA LEU A 226 5.50 -10.95 20.28
C LEU A 226 5.60 -12.01 21.38
N ARG A 227 6.28 -11.72 22.50
CA ARG A 227 6.35 -12.66 23.64
C ARG A 227 5.03 -12.71 24.39
N GLN A 228 4.31 -11.59 24.47
CA GLN A 228 3.03 -11.49 25.17
C GLN A 228 1.89 -12.17 24.39
N THR A 229 2.03 -12.35 23.08
CA THR A 229 1.03 -13.05 22.25
C THR A 229 1.14 -14.58 22.31
N ARG A 230 2.15 -15.15 22.99
CA ARG A 230 2.23 -16.60 23.20
C ARG A 230 1.14 -17.05 24.17
N VAL A 231 0.22 -17.90 23.68
CA VAL A 231 -0.69 -18.67 24.52
C VAL A 231 0.15 -19.53 25.48
N PRO A 232 -0.14 -19.57 26.80
CA PRO A 232 0.54 -20.49 27.70
C PRO A 232 0.36 -21.93 27.21
N ALA A 233 1.43 -22.72 27.23
CA ALA A 233 1.36 -24.13 26.85
C ALA A 233 0.26 -24.83 27.68
N PRO A 234 -0.56 -25.72 27.09
CA PRO A 234 -1.53 -26.46 27.87
C PRO A 234 -0.79 -27.21 28.98
N SER A 235 -1.25 -27.01 30.22
CA SER A 235 -0.74 -27.75 31.37
C SER A 235 -1.01 -29.23 31.13
N ILE A 236 0.04 -30.04 31.04
CA ILE A 236 -0.01 -31.51 30.93
C ILE A 236 -0.34 -32.08 32.30
#